data_AF-A0A9D8Z754-F1
#
_entry.id   AF-A0A9D8Z754-F1
#
_cell.length_a   1.000
_cell.length_b   1.000
_cell.length_c   1.000
_cell.angle_alpha   90.00
_cell.angle_beta   90.00
_cell.angle_gamma   90.00
#
_symmetry.space_group_name_H-M   'P 1'
#
loop_
_entity.id
_entity.type
_entity.pdbx_description
1 polymer ?
#
loop_
_entity_poly.entity_id
_entity_poly.type
_entity_poly.pdbx_seq_one_letter_code
_entity_poly.pdbx_strand_id
1 'polypeptide(L)'
;MAVSGKVEAWRGTADGHQRVVLDVPEELPLELRYNGTAYATMMVSPDGLNDFVLGFSLTEAIIEDANAIKGLTVSEEEGGLVAHVTLHGTDYAAFLRSEQQKGQRSVPGRSGCGICGVRTLDEARRVLPLAPAGAVPSLDAIGKALGVLQQADTARGAHAAAYCTRDGAIAVLREDVGRHNALDKLIGALMRLPKTPDLANGFCLLTSRCSYEMVQKAVRGGISTLVAMASPTALALRVAEEAGLTVIALAKQDGMVQFTHTHPSPQEIAV
;
A
#
# COMPACT_ATOMS: atom_id res chain seq x y z
N MET A 1 12.22 -9.06 -0.35
CA MET A 1 12.65 -7.80 -0.99
C MET A 1 14.05 -7.92 -1.59
N ALA A 2 14.25 -7.35 -2.77
CA ALA A 2 15.53 -7.18 -3.45
C ALA A 2 16.42 -6.21 -2.66
N VAL A 3 17.65 -6.64 -2.44
CA VAL A 3 18.68 -5.91 -1.71
C VAL A 3 19.70 -5.45 -2.74
N SER A 4 20.19 -4.21 -2.62
CA SER A 4 21.22 -3.65 -3.51
C SER A 4 22.61 -4.27 -3.32
N GLY A 5 22.68 -5.46 -2.72
CA GLY A 5 23.89 -6.13 -2.27
C GLY A 5 24.32 -5.79 -0.84
N LYS A 6 25.44 -6.39 -0.45
CA LYS A 6 26.07 -6.22 0.86
C LYS A 6 26.92 -4.94 0.87
N VAL A 7 26.57 -3.98 1.71
CA VAL A 7 27.27 -2.70 1.86
C VAL A 7 28.17 -2.75 3.11
N GLU A 8 29.43 -2.32 2.96
CA GLU A 8 30.31 -2.12 4.10
C GLU A 8 29.92 -0.86 4.88
N ALA A 9 29.81 -0.97 6.20
CA ALA A 9 29.49 0.12 7.10
C ALA A 9 30.31 0.02 8.39
N TRP A 10 30.21 1.05 9.24
CA TRP A 10 30.94 1.13 10.50
C TRP A 10 29.96 1.24 11.67
N ARG A 11 30.01 0.26 12.58
CA ARG A 11 29.23 0.26 13.82
C ARG A 11 30.05 0.94 14.92
N GLY A 12 29.53 2.02 15.47
CA GLY A 12 30.05 2.63 16.70
C GLY A 12 29.74 1.74 17.90
N THR A 13 30.76 1.46 18.71
CA THR A 13 30.68 0.71 19.98
C THR A 13 31.36 1.51 21.08
N ALA A 14 31.15 1.16 22.34
CA ALA A 14 31.82 1.82 23.47
C ALA A 14 33.36 1.74 23.37
N ASP A 15 33.88 0.69 22.72
CA ASP A 15 35.31 0.40 22.59
C ASP A 15 35.91 0.86 21.24
N GLY A 16 35.15 1.61 20.43
CA GLY A 16 35.61 2.12 19.13
C GLY A 16 34.69 1.73 17.96
N HIS A 17 35.24 1.69 16.75
CA HIS A 17 34.48 1.42 15.53
C HIS A 17 34.78 0.02 14.99
N GLN A 18 33.73 -0.75 14.71
CA GLN A 18 33.84 -2.07 14.09
C GLN A 18 33.30 -2.02 12.66
N ARG A 19 34.06 -2.56 11.70
CA ARG A 19 33.55 -2.77 10.34
C ARG A 19 32.47 -3.85 10.35
N VAL A 20 31.34 -3.54 9.72
CA VAL A 20 30.21 -4.45 9.54
C VAL A 20 29.79 -4.49 8.08
N VAL A 21 29.09 -5.54 7.69
CA VAL A 21 28.53 -5.71 6.35
C VAL A 21 27.04 -5.93 6.51
N LEU A 22 26.24 -5.06 5.90
CA LEU A 22 24.78 -5.05 6.04
C LEU A 22 24.11 -5.12 4.67
N ASP A 23 22.95 -5.75 4.63
CA ASP A 23 22.07 -5.72 3.48
C ASP A 23 21.29 -4.39 3.49
N VAL A 24 21.27 -3.69 2.34
CA VAL A 24 20.60 -2.39 2.17
C VAL A 24 19.51 -2.53 1.10
N PRO A 25 18.29 -2.02 1.36
CA PRO A 25 17.20 -2.10 0.40
C PRO A 25 17.52 -1.29 -0.85
N GLU A 26 17.19 -1.83 -2.02
CA GLU A 26 17.30 -1.12 -3.28
C GLU A 26 16.07 -0.24 -3.53
N GLU A 27 16.31 0.97 -4.03
CA GLU A 27 15.30 1.94 -4.44
C GLU A 27 15.70 2.51 -5.79
N LEU A 28 14.78 2.46 -6.75
CA LEU A 28 15.05 2.85 -8.13
C LEU A 28 13.85 3.57 -8.76
N PRO A 29 14.11 4.52 -9.69
CA PRO A 29 13.05 5.26 -10.35
C PRO A 29 12.33 4.37 -11.38
N LEU A 30 11.00 4.33 -11.27
CA LEU A 30 10.10 3.71 -12.24
C LEU A 30 9.16 4.77 -12.83
N GLU A 31 9.27 5.03 -14.13
CA GLU A 31 8.32 5.86 -14.87
C GLU A 31 7.11 5.03 -15.33
N LEU A 32 5.91 5.55 -15.11
CA LEU A 32 4.65 4.96 -15.56
C LEU A 32 4.19 5.67 -16.83
N ARG A 33 4.08 4.93 -17.95
CA ARG A 33 3.55 5.42 -19.23
C ARG A 33 2.26 4.68 -19.57
N TYR A 34 1.16 5.42 -19.75
CA TYR A 34 -0.13 4.85 -20.20
C TYR A 34 -0.36 5.23 -21.67
N ASN A 35 -0.42 4.23 -22.55
CA ASN A 35 -0.51 4.37 -24.01
C ASN A 35 0.48 5.40 -24.57
N GLY A 36 1.73 5.36 -24.08
CA GLY A 36 2.81 6.27 -24.49
C GLY A 36 2.83 7.64 -23.80
N THR A 37 1.85 7.95 -22.95
CA THR A 37 1.83 9.21 -22.17
C THR A 37 2.48 9.00 -20.81
N ALA A 38 3.56 9.73 -20.50
CA ALA A 38 4.19 9.73 -19.19
C ALA A 38 3.24 10.32 -18.13
N TYR A 39 3.09 9.61 -17.01
CA TYR A 39 2.14 9.96 -15.95
C TYR A 39 2.85 10.34 -14.64
N ALA A 40 3.74 9.48 -14.15
CA ALA A 40 4.45 9.68 -12.90
C ALA A 40 5.75 8.88 -12.88
N THR A 41 6.73 9.36 -12.12
CA THR A 41 7.93 8.61 -11.74
C THR A 41 7.86 8.34 -10.25
N MET A 42 8.07 7.09 -9.86
CA MET A 42 7.97 6.62 -8.48
C MET A 42 9.29 5.96 -8.09
N MET A 43 9.78 6.27 -6.89
CA MET A 43 10.90 5.52 -6.31
C MET A 43 10.35 4.24 -5.70
N VAL A 44 10.79 3.08 -6.19
CA VAL A 44 10.24 1.76 -5.83
C VAL A 44 11.35 0.75 -5.63
N SER A 45 11.11 -0.29 -4.83
CA SER A 45 11.97 -1.47 -4.83
C SER A 45 11.71 -2.33 -6.09
N PRO A 46 12.74 -2.97 -6.68
CA PRO A 46 12.62 -3.65 -7.97
C PRO A 46 11.75 -4.90 -7.99
N ASP A 47 11.43 -5.48 -6.84
CA ASP A 47 10.54 -6.64 -6.78
C ASP A 47 9.08 -6.28 -7.04
N GLY A 48 8.38 -7.13 -7.79
CA GLY A 48 6.92 -7.03 -7.92
C GLY A 48 6.43 -5.78 -8.66
N LEU A 49 7.21 -5.26 -9.62
CA LEU A 49 6.84 -4.05 -10.38
C LEU A 49 5.50 -4.18 -11.09
N ASN A 50 5.18 -5.36 -11.63
CA ASN A 50 3.87 -5.58 -12.26
C ASN A 50 2.72 -5.45 -11.25
N ASP A 51 2.94 -5.90 -10.01
CA ASP A 51 1.97 -5.73 -8.93
C ASP A 51 1.86 -4.26 -8.53
N PHE A 52 2.98 -3.55 -8.43
CA PHE A 52 3.00 -2.12 -8.16
C PHE A 52 2.20 -1.34 -9.19
N VAL A 53 2.48 -1.53 -10.48
CA VAL A 53 1.84 -0.77 -11.57
C VAL A 53 0.34 -0.99 -11.58
N LEU A 54 -0.12 -2.24 -11.45
CA LEU A 54 -1.54 -2.55 -11.40
C LEU A 54 -2.21 -1.94 -10.17
N GLY A 55 -1.63 -2.13 -8.99
CA GLY A 55 -2.17 -1.60 -7.74
C GLY A 55 -2.23 -0.08 -7.74
N PHE A 56 -1.15 0.58 -8.15
CA PHE A 56 -1.10 2.03 -8.31
C PHE A 56 -2.17 2.52 -9.28
N SER A 57 -2.38 1.83 -10.41
CA SER A 57 -3.42 2.18 -11.38
C SER A 57 -4.82 2.17 -10.77
N LEU A 58 -5.13 1.16 -9.94
CA LEU A 58 -6.42 1.03 -9.27
C LEU A 58 -6.59 2.05 -8.16
N THR A 59 -5.59 2.20 -7.30
CA THR A 59 -5.70 3.01 -6.09
C THR A 59 -5.60 4.51 -6.37
N GLU A 60 -4.96 4.92 -7.46
CA GLU A 60 -5.00 6.30 -7.95
C GLU A 60 -6.21 6.60 -8.85
N ALA A 61 -7.10 5.61 -9.05
CA ALA A 61 -8.28 5.71 -9.91
C ALA A 61 -7.95 6.05 -11.37
N ILE A 62 -6.81 5.54 -11.87
CA ILE A 62 -6.45 5.60 -13.29
C ILE A 62 -7.31 4.60 -14.07
N ILE A 63 -7.56 3.44 -13.46
CA ILE A 63 -8.49 2.41 -13.94
C ILE A 63 -9.45 2.02 -12.80
N GLU A 64 -10.63 1.55 -13.17
CA GLU A 64 -11.61 1.02 -12.21
C GLU A 64 -11.47 -0.50 -12.02
N ASP A 65 -11.04 -1.21 -13.08
CA ASP A 65 -10.93 -2.66 -13.12
C ASP A 65 -9.57 -3.09 -13.70
N ALA A 66 -8.99 -4.17 -13.17
CA ALA A 66 -7.70 -4.69 -13.62
C ALA A 66 -7.69 -5.09 -15.10
N ASN A 67 -8.85 -5.51 -15.64
CA ASN A 67 -9.03 -5.87 -17.05
C ASN A 67 -8.91 -4.66 -17.99
N ALA A 68 -8.90 -3.42 -17.48
CA ALA A 68 -8.61 -2.24 -18.29
C ALA A 68 -7.18 -2.26 -18.87
N ILE A 69 -6.24 -2.98 -18.22
CA ILE A 69 -4.87 -3.15 -18.72
C ILE A 69 -4.82 -4.32 -19.71
N LYS A 70 -4.69 -3.99 -21.00
CA LYS A 70 -4.48 -4.96 -22.09
C LYS A 70 -3.06 -5.52 -22.10
N GLY A 71 -2.08 -4.73 -21.69
CA GLY A 71 -0.67 -5.13 -21.68
C GLY A 71 0.16 -4.28 -20.74
N LEU A 72 1.15 -4.93 -20.13
CA LEU A 72 2.13 -4.30 -19.25
C LEU A 72 3.50 -4.90 -19.52
N THR A 73 4.45 -4.05 -19.89
CA THR A 73 5.86 -4.42 -20.02
C THR A 73 6.73 -3.43 -19.26
N VAL A 74 7.71 -3.93 -18.53
CA VAL A 74 8.73 -3.10 -17.87
C VAL A 74 10.05 -3.28 -18.63
N SER A 75 10.66 -2.17 -19.02
CA SER A 75 11.95 -2.14 -19.70
C SER A 75 12.90 -1.19 -18.98
N GLU A 76 14.19 -1.49 -19.05
CA GLU A 76 15.25 -0.57 -18.63
C GLU A 76 15.50 0.45 -19.76
N GLU A 77 15.46 1.74 -19.42
CA GLU A 77 15.74 2.85 -20.33
C GLU A 77 16.78 3.79 -19.69
N GLU A 78 17.28 4.77 -20.43
CA GLU A 78 18.24 5.74 -19.91
C GLU A 78 17.64 6.50 -18.71
N GLY A 79 18.24 6.32 -17.53
CA GLY A 79 17.82 7.00 -16.29
C GLY A 79 16.86 6.21 -15.39
N GLY A 80 16.45 4.99 -15.74
CA GLY A 80 15.66 4.16 -14.85
C GLY A 80 14.82 3.08 -15.54
N LEU A 81 13.85 2.56 -14.81
CA LEU A 81 12.87 1.62 -15.37
C LEU A 81 11.67 2.38 -15.94
N VAL A 82 11.07 1.84 -16.99
CA VAL A 82 9.83 2.36 -17.58
C VAL A 82 8.81 1.24 -17.68
N ALA A 83 7.65 1.45 -17.06
CA ALA A 83 6.47 0.60 -17.21
C ALA A 83 5.57 1.14 -18.32
N HIS A 84 5.51 0.40 -19.42
CA HIS A 84 4.61 0.67 -20.54
C HIS A 84 3.29 -0.06 -20.31
N VAL A 85 2.25 0.70 -19.97
CA VAL A 85 0.89 0.22 -19.76
C VAL A 85 0.06 0.51 -20.99
N THR A 86 -0.55 -0.53 -21.55
CA THR A 86 -1.53 -0.41 -22.63
C THR A 86 -2.92 -0.60 -22.05
N LEU A 87 -3.70 0.47 -22.00
CA LEU A 87 -5.11 0.49 -21.63
C LEU A 87 -6.02 0.24 -22.83
N HIS A 88 -7.20 -0.32 -22.58
CA HIS A 88 -8.30 -0.33 -23.54
C HIS A 88 -8.70 1.11 -23.95
N GLY A 89 -9.20 1.27 -25.18
CA GLY A 89 -9.42 2.61 -25.77
C GLY A 89 -10.43 3.47 -25.01
N THR A 90 -11.47 2.85 -24.44
CA THR A 90 -12.47 3.51 -23.60
C THR A 90 -11.89 4.02 -22.28
N ASP A 91 -11.06 3.19 -21.64
CA ASP A 91 -10.40 3.49 -20.37
C ASP A 91 -9.31 4.55 -20.55
N TYR A 92 -8.55 4.48 -21.63
CA TYR A 92 -7.57 5.51 -21.96
C TYR A 92 -8.23 6.87 -22.20
N ALA A 93 -9.40 6.91 -22.87
CA ALA A 93 -10.15 8.15 -23.03
C ALA A 93 -10.66 8.70 -21.69
N ALA A 94 -11.07 7.84 -20.75
CA ALA A 94 -11.45 8.24 -19.40
C ALA A 94 -10.26 8.79 -18.61
N PHE A 95 -9.11 8.12 -18.69
CA PHE A 95 -7.85 8.57 -18.12
C PHE A 95 -7.48 9.98 -18.61
N LEU A 96 -7.47 10.22 -19.93
CA LEU A 96 -7.14 11.52 -20.51
C LEU A 96 -8.07 12.64 -20.05
N ARG A 97 -9.39 12.37 -19.96
CA ARG A 97 -10.35 13.34 -19.41
C ARG A 97 -10.02 13.66 -17.95
N SER A 98 -9.66 12.66 -17.15
CA SER A 98 -9.29 12.87 -15.75
C SER A 98 -8.04 13.73 -15.61
N GLU A 99 -7.03 13.52 -16.46
CA GLU A 99 -5.79 14.30 -16.45
C GLU A 99 -5.99 15.74 -16.91
N GLN A 100 -6.83 15.95 -17.94
CA GLN A 100 -7.21 17.30 -18.37
C GLN A 100 -7.93 18.07 -17.28
N GLN A 101 -8.85 17.43 -16.55
CA GLN A 101 -9.57 18.05 -15.43
C GLN A 101 -8.65 18.37 -14.25
N LYS A 102 -7.62 17.55 -14.01
CA LYS A 102 -6.64 17.76 -12.94
C LYS A 102 -5.60 18.84 -13.27
N GLY A 103 -5.64 19.43 -14.48
CA GLY A 103 -4.69 20.44 -14.94
C GLY A 103 -3.35 19.81 -15.35
N GLN A 104 -3.11 19.79 -16.66
CA GLN A 104 -1.89 19.30 -17.30
C GLN A 104 -0.66 20.13 -16.89
N ARG A 105 0.01 19.76 -15.80
CA ARG A 105 1.43 20.08 -15.59
C ARG A 105 2.08 18.90 -14.88
N SER A 106 2.86 18.13 -15.64
CA SER A 106 3.90 17.25 -15.12
C SER A 106 4.86 18.11 -14.30
N VAL A 107 4.70 18.13 -12.97
CA VAL A 107 5.67 18.75 -12.07
C VAL A 107 6.69 17.68 -11.70
N PRO A 108 7.97 17.83 -12.08
CA PRO A 108 9.04 16.95 -11.62
C PRO A 108 9.19 17.07 -10.10
N GLY A 109 9.41 15.97 -9.40
CA GLY A 109 9.69 15.99 -7.95
C GLY A 109 8.64 15.34 -7.05
N ARG A 110 8.02 14.25 -7.49
CA ARG A 110 7.26 13.33 -6.60
C ARG A 110 8.24 12.56 -5.70
N SER A 111 8.87 13.23 -4.74
CA SER A 111 9.72 12.58 -3.74
C SER A 111 9.50 13.22 -2.37
N GLY A 112 9.21 12.41 -1.36
CA GLY A 112 9.42 12.81 0.03
C GLY A 112 8.21 12.68 0.96
N CYS A 113 8.04 11.48 1.52
CA CYS A 113 7.81 11.24 2.95
C CYS A 113 6.68 11.95 3.75
N GLY A 114 5.78 12.72 3.15
CA GLY A 114 4.62 13.27 3.84
C GLY A 114 4.08 14.52 3.16
N ILE A 115 2.78 14.48 2.80
CA ILE A 115 1.98 15.51 2.10
C ILE A 115 2.02 15.45 0.56
N CYS A 116 2.89 14.66 -0.07
CA CYS A 116 3.01 14.60 -1.54
C CYS A 116 1.86 13.86 -2.25
N GLY A 117 0.68 14.47 -2.34
CA GLY A 117 -0.44 13.94 -3.13
C GLY A 117 -1.67 14.84 -3.24
N VAL A 118 -1.95 15.67 -2.23
CA VAL A 118 -3.11 16.58 -2.27
C VAL A 118 -2.76 17.85 -3.03
N ARG A 119 -3.23 17.98 -4.27
CA ARG A 119 -3.03 19.19 -5.10
C ARG A 119 -4.03 20.29 -4.76
N THR A 120 -5.20 19.94 -4.24
CA THR A 120 -6.27 20.86 -3.84
C THR A 120 -7.07 20.30 -2.66
N LEU A 121 -7.78 21.16 -1.92
CA LEU A 121 -8.72 20.73 -0.87
C LEU A 121 -9.78 19.74 -1.40
N ASP A 122 -10.11 19.82 -2.70
CA ASP A 122 -11.05 18.91 -3.36
C ASP A 122 -10.46 17.51 -3.55
N GLU A 123 -9.15 17.38 -3.78
CA GLU A 123 -8.50 16.07 -3.83
C GLU A 123 -8.46 15.37 -2.47
N ALA A 124 -8.31 16.14 -1.39
CA ALA A 124 -8.47 15.63 -0.03
C ALA A 124 -9.92 15.22 0.29
N ARG A 125 -10.91 15.73 -0.47
CA ARG A 125 -12.34 15.46 -0.32
C ARG A 125 -12.91 14.50 -1.37
N ARG A 126 -12.06 13.83 -2.17
CA ARG A 126 -12.54 12.85 -3.15
C ARG A 126 -13.44 11.83 -2.46
N VAL A 127 -14.68 11.74 -2.92
CA VAL A 127 -15.66 10.77 -2.43
C VAL A 127 -15.10 9.38 -2.71
N LEU A 128 -14.86 8.62 -1.66
CA LEU A 128 -14.50 7.22 -1.76
C LEU A 128 -15.78 6.38 -1.92
N PRO A 129 -15.71 5.22 -2.60
CA PRO A 129 -16.75 4.22 -2.44
C PRO A 129 -16.80 3.76 -0.98
N LEU A 130 -17.94 3.20 -0.56
CA LEU A 130 -18.00 2.53 0.73
C LEU A 130 -17.12 1.27 0.70
N ALA A 131 -16.33 1.08 1.74
CA ALA A 131 -15.62 -0.16 2.00
C ALA A 131 -16.64 -1.29 2.15
N PRO A 132 -16.29 -2.52 1.72
CA PRO A 132 -17.16 -3.66 1.93
C PRO A 132 -17.33 -3.93 3.43
N ALA A 133 -18.54 -4.26 3.84
CA ALA A 133 -18.81 -4.68 5.20
C ALA A 133 -18.05 -5.99 5.50
N GLY A 134 -17.26 -6.00 6.56
CA GLY A 134 -16.42 -7.11 6.95
C GLY A 134 -16.46 -7.38 8.44
N ALA A 135 -16.20 -8.62 8.84
CA ALA A 135 -16.03 -8.94 10.25
C ALA A 135 -14.69 -8.39 10.77
N VAL A 136 -14.72 -7.78 11.95
CA VAL A 136 -13.50 -7.38 12.65
C VAL A 136 -12.66 -8.64 12.94
N PRO A 137 -11.37 -8.67 12.55
CA PRO A 137 -10.50 -9.82 12.82
C PRO A 137 -10.27 -10.01 14.32
N SER A 138 -10.12 -11.27 14.75
CA SER A 138 -9.82 -11.59 16.15
C SER A 138 -8.37 -11.23 16.51
N LEU A 139 -8.13 -11.00 17.80
CA LEU A 139 -6.77 -10.77 18.30
C LEU A 139 -5.83 -11.95 17.97
N ASP A 140 -6.33 -13.19 18.08
CA ASP A 140 -5.56 -14.40 17.74
C ASP A 140 -5.13 -14.41 16.26
N ALA A 141 -6.04 -14.07 15.33
CA ALA A 141 -5.73 -13.98 13.91
C ALA A 141 -4.67 -12.92 13.61
N ILE A 142 -4.78 -11.74 14.24
CA ILE A 142 -3.78 -10.67 14.10
C ILE A 142 -2.44 -11.11 14.70
N GLY A 143 -2.45 -11.73 15.88
CA GLY A 143 -1.25 -12.18 16.58
C GLY A 143 -0.49 -13.26 15.80
N LYS A 144 -1.21 -14.20 15.18
CA LYS A 144 -0.65 -15.20 14.26
C LYS A 144 0.04 -14.53 13.07
N ALA A 145 -0.62 -13.59 12.39
CA ALA A 145 -0.05 -12.89 11.25
C ALA A 145 1.20 -12.07 11.64
N LEU A 146 1.15 -11.37 12.77
CA LEU A 146 2.29 -10.62 13.30
C LEU A 146 3.48 -11.52 13.65
N GLY A 147 3.22 -12.71 14.20
CA GLY A 147 4.28 -13.69 14.48
C GLY A 147 4.99 -14.16 13.22
N VAL A 148 4.25 -14.38 12.13
CA VAL A 148 4.85 -14.73 10.83
C VAL A 148 5.68 -13.57 10.28
N LEU A 149 5.17 -12.33 10.32
CA LEU A 149 5.92 -11.16 9.86
C LEU A 149 7.22 -10.94 10.64
N GLN A 150 7.19 -11.08 11.97
CA GLN A 150 8.39 -10.95 12.80
C GLN A 150 9.47 -11.99 12.44
N GLN A 151 9.07 -13.22 12.13
CA GLN A 151 9.99 -14.30 11.74
C GLN A 151 10.55 -14.12 10.32
N ALA A 152 9.81 -13.45 9.44
CA ALA A 152 10.21 -13.24 8.06
C ALA A 152 11.33 -12.18 7.89
N ASP A 153 11.82 -11.58 8.98
CA ASP A 153 12.85 -10.52 8.98
C ASP A 153 12.48 -9.34 8.07
N THR A 154 11.17 -9.09 7.93
CA THR A 154 10.59 -8.07 7.05
C THR A 154 10.74 -6.68 7.69
N ALA A 155 11.96 -6.16 7.81
CA ALA A 155 12.23 -4.79 8.26
C ALA A 155 13.67 -4.33 8.01
N ARG A 156 14.35 -4.87 7.00
CA ARG A 156 15.69 -4.42 6.58
C ARG A 156 15.63 -3.05 5.88
N GLY A 157 15.05 -2.05 6.54
CA GLY A 157 14.84 -0.70 6.00
C GLY A 157 13.61 -0.52 5.10
N ALA A 158 12.70 -1.49 5.06
CA ALA A 158 11.50 -1.43 4.21
C ALA A 158 10.19 -1.61 4.96
N HIS A 159 9.10 -1.22 4.30
CA HIS A 159 7.74 -1.42 4.76
C HIS A 159 7.13 -2.67 4.12
N ALA A 160 6.21 -3.31 4.84
CA ALA A 160 5.49 -4.47 4.37
C ALA A 160 3.99 -4.26 4.49
N ALA A 161 3.26 -4.77 3.49
CA ALA A 161 1.82 -4.88 3.46
C ALA A 161 1.45 -6.34 3.18
N ALA A 162 0.64 -6.92 4.06
CA ALA A 162 0.16 -8.28 3.96
C ALA A 162 -1.36 -8.29 3.88
N TYR A 163 -1.93 -9.18 3.06
CA TYR A 163 -3.34 -9.53 3.15
C TYR A 163 -3.46 -10.85 3.87
N CYS A 164 -4.24 -10.85 4.95
CA CYS A 164 -4.44 -11.96 5.83
C CYS A 164 -5.88 -12.45 5.70
N THR A 165 -6.05 -13.77 5.66
CA THR A 165 -7.37 -14.39 5.76
C THR A 165 -7.94 -14.20 7.17
N ARG A 166 -9.23 -14.50 7.34
CA ARG A 166 -9.95 -14.38 8.61
C ARG A 166 -9.26 -15.09 9.79
N ASP A 167 -8.59 -16.21 9.53
CA ASP A 167 -7.87 -17.02 10.51
C ASP A 167 -6.40 -16.58 10.70
N GLY A 168 -6.00 -15.44 10.14
CA GLY A 168 -4.67 -14.87 10.32
C GLY A 168 -3.58 -15.48 9.46
N ALA A 169 -3.91 -16.31 8.47
CA ALA A 169 -2.92 -16.79 7.51
C ALA A 169 -2.60 -15.69 6.49
N ILE A 170 -1.31 -15.44 6.25
CA ILE A 170 -0.88 -14.47 5.23
C ILE A 170 -1.08 -15.09 3.85
N ALA A 171 -2.03 -14.56 3.08
CA ALA A 171 -2.29 -15.00 1.71
C ALA A 171 -1.33 -14.36 0.71
N VAL A 172 -1.03 -13.07 0.90
CA VAL A 172 -0.09 -12.31 0.07
C VAL A 172 0.70 -11.36 0.95
N LEU A 173 2.01 -11.26 0.70
CA LEU A 173 2.92 -10.32 1.34
C LEU A 173 3.69 -9.56 0.25
N ARG A 174 3.77 -8.25 0.40
CA ARG A 174 4.60 -7.38 -0.45
C ARG A 174 5.37 -6.37 0.39
N GLU A 175 6.56 -6.05 -0.10
CA GLU A 175 7.50 -5.15 0.57
C GLU A 175 7.93 -4.05 -0.41
N ASP A 176 8.22 -2.88 0.14
CA ASP A 176 8.83 -1.77 -0.58
C ASP A 176 9.47 -0.79 0.41
N VAL A 177 10.50 -0.06 -0.03
CA VAL A 177 11.05 1.08 0.74
C VAL A 177 9.95 2.11 1.05
N GLY A 178 9.01 2.34 0.12
CA GLY A 178 7.86 3.20 0.29
C GLY A 178 6.62 2.45 0.81
N ARG A 179 6.06 2.87 1.95
CA ARG A 179 4.82 2.28 2.50
C ARG A 179 3.62 2.28 1.54
N HIS A 180 3.49 3.32 0.72
CA HIS A 180 2.38 3.43 -0.25
C HIS A 180 2.56 2.40 -1.37
N ASN A 181 3.80 2.26 -1.86
CA ASN A 181 4.15 1.28 -2.87
C ASN A 181 3.97 -0.15 -2.36
N ALA A 182 4.28 -0.43 -1.09
CA ALA A 182 4.06 -1.75 -0.50
C ALA A 182 2.57 -2.14 -0.54
N LEU A 183 1.68 -1.20 -0.19
CA LEU A 183 0.23 -1.42 -0.27
C LEU A 183 -0.27 -1.51 -1.72
N ASP A 184 0.23 -0.67 -2.62
CA ASP A 184 -0.09 -0.77 -4.06
C ASP A 184 0.33 -2.13 -4.61
N LYS A 185 1.56 -2.59 -4.33
CA LYS A 185 2.02 -3.93 -4.68
C LYS A 185 1.12 -5.02 -4.11
N LEU A 186 0.70 -4.91 -2.85
CA LEU A 186 -0.21 -5.89 -2.26
C LEU A 186 -1.53 -5.95 -3.03
N ILE A 187 -2.15 -4.80 -3.30
CA ILE A 187 -3.44 -4.72 -4.00
C ILE A 187 -3.32 -5.26 -5.42
N GLY A 188 -2.28 -4.87 -6.17
CA GLY A 188 -2.05 -5.40 -7.51
C GLY A 188 -1.77 -6.90 -7.51
N ALA A 189 -1.02 -7.41 -6.53
CA ALA A 189 -0.79 -8.84 -6.39
C ALA A 189 -2.10 -9.62 -6.12
N LEU A 190 -2.99 -9.09 -5.29
CA LEU A 190 -4.31 -9.68 -5.03
C LEU A 190 -5.17 -9.75 -6.30
N MET A 191 -5.18 -8.68 -7.11
CA MET A 191 -5.97 -8.62 -8.35
C MET A 191 -5.43 -9.52 -9.46
N ARG A 192 -4.17 -9.98 -9.36
CA ARG A 192 -3.58 -10.93 -10.30
C ARG A 192 -3.78 -12.39 -9.93
N LEU A 193 -4.33 -12.68 -8.73
CA LEU A 193 -4.61 -14.05 -8.34
C LEU A 193 -5.69 -14.64 -9.26
N PRO A 194 -5.58 -15.93 -9.64
CA PRO A 194 -6.62 -16.60 -10.45
C PRO A 194 -8.01 -16.53 -9.81
N LYS A 195 -8.04 -16.47 -8.48
CA LYS A 195 -9.25 -16.23 -7.69
C LYS A 195 -8.89 -15.24 -6.59
N THR A 196 -9.43 -14.04 -6.68
CA THR A 196 -9.29 -13.03 -5.63
C THR A 196 -9.88 -13.56 -4.33
N PRO A 197 -9.15 -13.48 -3.20
CA PRO A 197 -9.70 -13.78 -1.89
C PRO A 197 -10.90 -12.90 -1.59
N ASP A 198 -11.78 -13.35 -0.70
CA ASP A 198 -12.84 -12.49 -0.18
C ASP A 198 -12.21 -11.39 0.68
N LEU A 199 -12.00 -10.22 0.06
CA LEU A 199 -11.36 -9.04 0.66
C LEU A 199 -12.19 -8.40 1.78
N ALA A 200 -13.47 -8.74 1.86
CA ALA A 200 -14.36 -8.29 2.92
C ALA A 200 -14.15 -9.07 4.22
N ASN A 201 -13.75 -10.35 4.14
CA ASN A 201 -13.66 -11.26 5.28
C ASN A 201 -12.24 -11.51 5.79
N GLY A 202 -11.24 -10.77 5.31
CA GLY A 202 -9.89 -10.76 5.87
C GLY A 202 -9.49 -9.36 6.31
N PHE A 203 -8.18 -9.13 6.39
CA PHE A 203 -7.63 -7.85 6.80
C PHE A 203 -6.28 -7.58 6.15
N CYS A 204 -5.97 -6.31 5.95
CA CYS A 204 -4.65 -5.89 5.49
C CYS A 204 -3.80 -5.43 6.67
N LEU A 205 -2.67 -6.11 6.88
CA LEU A 205 -1.70 -5.82 7.92
C LEU A 205 -0.55 -4.97 7.37
N LEU A 206 -0.29 -3.84 8.00
CA LEU A 206 0.72 -2.84 7.61
C LEU A 206 1.76 -2.67 8.70
N THR A 207 3.04 -2.68 8.33
CA THR A 207 4.14 -2.34 9.25
C THR A 207 4.31 -0.84 9.44
N SER A 208 3.67 -0.01 8.60
CA SER A 208 3.74 1.44 8.63
C SER A 208 2.63 2.09 9.47
N ARG A 209 2.70 3.42 9.60
CA ARG A 209 1.57 4.24 10.08
C ARG A 209 0.39 4.18 9.11
N CYS A 210 -0.82 4.37 9.62
CA CYS A 210 -2.03 4.50 8.82
C CYS A 210 -2.33 5.97 8.50
N SER A 211 -1.92 6.43 7.30
CA SER A 211 -2.27 7.76 6.78
C SER A 211 -3.62 7.73 6.05
N TYR A 212 -4.16 8.91 5.71
CA TYR A 212 -5.40 8.98 4.93
C TYR A 212 -5.26 8.31 3.56
N GLU A 213 -4.07 8.38 2.93
CA GLU A 213 -3.79 7.69 1.66
C GLU A 213 -3.81 6.17 1.82
N MET A 214 -3.34 5.62 2.95
CA MET A 214 -3.45 4.18 3.22
C MET A 214 -4.92 3.75 3.24
N VAL A 215 -5.78 4.56 3.90
CA VAL A 215 -7.22 4.34 3.92
C VAL A 215 -7.82 4.42 2.51
N GLN A 216 -7.51 5.46 1.73
CA GLN A 216 -8.02 5.60 0.36
C GLN A 216 -7.63 4.41 -0.53
N LYS A 217 -6.36 4.00 -0.47
CA LYS A 217 -5.85 2.86 -1.25
C LYS A 217 -6.51 1.56 -0.82
N ALA A 218 -6.66 1.31 0.48
CA ALA A 218 -7.33 0.11 0.98
C ALA A 218 -8.79 0.03 0.56
N VAL A 219 -9.54 1.14 0.67
CA VAL A 219 -10.93 1.22 0.26
C VAL A 219 -11.08 0.95 -1.24
N ARG A 220 -10.24 1.57 -2.08
CA ARG A 220 -10.23 1.32 -3.53
C ARG A 220 -9.80 -0.10 -3.89
N GLY A 221 -8.93 -0.70 -3.10
CA GLY A 221 -8.56 -2.11 -3.20
C GLY A 221 -9.63 -3.08 -2.72
N GLY A 222 -10.78 -2.59 -2.23
CA GLY A 222 -11.87 -3.44 -1.74
C GLY A 222 -11.58 -4.12 -0.39
N ILE A 223 -10.66 -3.56 0.40
CA ILE A 223 -10.29 -4.09 1.72
C ILE A 223 -11.25 -3.53 2.77
N SER A 224 -11.78 -4.38 3.65
CA SER A 224 -12.71 -3.96 4.73
C SER A 224 -12.01 -3.49 6.01
N THR A 225 -10.82 -4.03 6.29
CA THR A 225 -10.09 -3.77 7.54
C THR A 225 -8.61 -3.51 7.30
N LEU A 226 -8.10 -2.40 7.85
CA LEU A 226 -6.69 -2.11 8.01
C LEU A 226 -6.25 -2.40 9.45
N VAL A 227 -5.14 -3.14 9.59
CA VAL A 227 -4.44 -3.39 10.84
C VAL A 227 -3.04 -2.78 10.72
N ALA A 228 -2.70 -1.79 11.54
CA ALA A 228 -1.40 -1.13 11.50
C ALA A 228 -0.60 -1.35 12.78
N MET A 229 0.71 -1.57 12.65
CA MET A 229 1.60 -1.66 13.82
C MET A 229 1.85 -0.30 14.49
N ALA A 230 1.72 0.80 13.74
CA ALA A 230 1.94 2.16 14.22
C ALA A 230 0.65 2.99 14.25
N SER A 231 0.69 4.19 14.86
CA SER A 231 -0.49 5.02 15.07
C SER A 231 -1.12 5.52 13.75
N PRO A 232 -2.46 5.69 13.73
CA PRO A 232 -3.15 6.36 12.65
C PRO A 232 -3.07 7.89 12.79
N THR A 233 -3.32 8.63 11.71
CA THR A 233 -3.55 10.08 11.78
C THR A 233 -5.03 10.39 11.96
N ALA A 234 -5.37 11.52 12.58
CA ALA A 234 -6.77 11.93 12.77
C ALA A 234 -7.54 12.07 11.44
N LEU A 235 -6.87 12.50 10.36
CA LEU A 235 -7.50 12.55 9.03
C LEU A 235 -7.77 11.14 8.49
N ALA A 236 -6.87 10.17 8.71
CA ALA A 236 -7.11 8.79 8.29
C ALA A 236 -8.36 8.22 8.97
N LEU A 237 -8.53 8.48 10.27
CA LEU A 237 -9.70 8.01 11.02
C LEU A 237 -11.01 8.60 10.50
N ARG A 238 -11.06 9.91 10.21
CA ARG A 238 -12.25 10.54 9.64
C ARG A 238 -12.62 9.96 8.28
N VAL A 239 -11.64 9.80 7.39
CA VAL A 239 -11.86 9.22 6.06
C VAL A 239 -12.31 7.76 6.17
N ALA A 240 -11.77 7.00 7.12
CA ALA A 240 -12.14 5.61 7.34
C ALA A 240 -13.58 5.47 7.91
N GLU A 241 -13.98 6.36 8.81
CA GLU A 241 -15.38 6.44 9.29
C GLU A 241 -16.35 6.72 8.14
N GLU A 242 -16.07 7.77 7.35
CA GLU A 242 -16.89 8.15 6.19
C GLU A 242 -17.01 7.02 5.15
N ALA A 243 -15.91 6.27 4.95
CA ALA A 243 -15.87 5.16 4.00
C ALA A 243 -16.37 3.82 4.58
N GLY A 244 -16.66 3.70 5.88
CA GLY A 244 -17.03 2.40 6.48
C GLY A 244 -15.86 1.41 6.65
N LEU A 245 -14.60 1.89 6.61
CA LEU A 245 -13.40 1.05 6.76
C LEU A 245 -13.04 0.88 8.25
N THR A 246 -12.84 -0.37 8.69
CA THR A 246 -12.34 -0.66 10.04
C THR A 246 -10.84 -0.38 10.13
N VAL A 247 -10.42 0.41 11.11
CA VAL A 247 -9.02 0.69 11.40
C VAL A 247 -8.68 0.18 12.79
N ILE A 248 -7.78 -0.79 12.82
CA ILE A 248 -7.10 -1.29 14.01
C ILE A 248 -5.65 -0.81 13.91
N ALA A 249 -5.10 -0.30 15.01
CA ALA A 249 -3.73 0.17 15.04
C ALA A 249 -3.06 -0.13 16.38
N LEU A 250 -1.76 0.18 16.46
CA LEU A 250 -0.91 -0.19 17.60
C LEU A 250 -0.91 -1.71 17.84
N ALA A 251 -1.08 -2.48 16.76
CA ALA A 251 -1.22 -3.92 16.83
C ALA A 251 0.10 -4.59 17.22
N LYS A 252 0.00 -5.50 18.19
CA LYS A 252 1.03 -6.40 18.70
C LYS A 252 0.44 -7.81 18.75
N GLN A 253 1.28 -8.81 19.02
CA GLN A 253 0.82 -10.20 19.08
C GLN A 253 -0.26 -10.43 20.15
N ASP A 254 -0.21 -9.65 21.22
CA ASP A 254 -1.02 -9.77 22.44
C ASP A 254 -1.97 -8.60 22.67
N GLY A 255 -2.05 -7.63 21.74
CA GLY A 255 -2.92 -6.47 21.90
C GLY A 255 -3.16 -5.67 20.62
N MET A 256 -4.30 -4.98 20.58
CA MET A 256 -4.67 -4.10 19.48
C MET A 256 -5.59 -2.98 19.97
N VAL A 257 -5.65 -1.87 19.24
CA VAL A 257 -6.62 -0.80 19.49
C VAL A 257 -7.43 -0.57 18.22
N GLN A 258 -8.74 -0.81 18.29
CA GLN A 258 -9.66 -0.46 17.21
C GLN A 258 -10.07 1.01 17.36
N PHE A 259 -9.93 1.77 16.27
CA PHE A 259 -10.19 3.22 16.26
C PHE A 259 -11.48 3.60 15.56
N THR A 260 -11.97 2.79 14.61
CA THR A 260 -13.20 3.06 13.86
C THR A 260 -14.17 1.90 13.91
N HIS A 261 -15.46 2.19 13.75
CA HIS A 261 -16.56 1.21 13.78
C HIS A 261 -16.53 0.33 15.04
N THR A 262 -16.10 0.92 16.16
CA THR A 262 -16.06 0.27 17.48
C THR A 262 -17.47 0.17 18.03
N HIS A 263 -18.12 -0.96 17.80
CA HIS A 263 -19.27 -1.34 18.59
C HIS A 263 -18.88 -2.50 19.50
N PRO A 264 -18.62 -2.27 20.80
CA PRO A 264 -19.15 -3.23 21.76
C PRO A 264 -20.66 -3.25 21.54
N SER A 265 -21.24 -4.44 21.52
CA SER A 265 -22.68 -4.53 21.70
C SER A 265 -23.04 -3.83 23.04
N PRO A 266 -24.20 -3.16 23.18
CA PRO A 266 -24.60 -2.54 24.45
C PRO A 266 -24.60 -3.50 25.65
N GLN A 267 -24.50 -4.82 25.42
CA GLN A 267 -24.41 -5.86 26.43
C GLN A 267 -22.99 -6.04 27.00
N GLU A 268 -21.94 -5.58 26.31
CA GLU A 268 -20.53 -5.76 26.72
C GLU A 268 -19.97 -4.60 27.57
N ILE A 269 -20.71 -3.50 27.71
CA ILE A 269 -20.31 -2.33 28.53
C ILE A 269 -20.72 -2.52 30.01
N ALA A 270 -21.50 -3.55 30.32
CA ALA A 270 -21.95 -3.87 31.68
C ALA A 270 -21.24 -5.12 32.24
N VAL A 271 -19.95 -4.99 32.53
CA VAL A 271 -19.22 -5.86 33.49
C VAL A 271 -18.34 -5.00 34.37
#